data_AF-A0A5D4RAS1-F1
#
_entry.id   AF-A0A5D4RAS1-F1
#
_cell.length_a   1.000
_cell.length_b   1.000
_cell.length_c   1.000
_cell.angle_alpha   90.00
_cell.angle_beta   90.00
_cell.angle_gamma   90.00
#
_symmetry.space_group_name_H-M   'P 1'
#
loop_
_entity.id
_entity.type
_entity.pdbx_description
1 polymer ?
#
loop_
_entity_poly.entity_id
_entity_poly.type
_entity_poly.pdbx_seq_one_letter_code
_entity_poly.pdbx_strand_id
1 'polypeptide(L)'
;MEKTEVFKILMLIESSYPLCRFRNETVEQWFRQGNALIYEDVLHHVCRHIRSRPYPPSFRDAAGFAAEGKSADWMEEYILHNEI
;
A
#
# COMPACT_ATOMS: atom_id res chain seq x y z
N MET A 1 4.18 13.34 -1.37
CA MET A 1 3.29 13.26 -0.19
C MET A 1 4.07 13.63 1.06
N GLU A 2 3.45 14.34 1.98
CA GLU A 2 3.98 14.60 3.32
C GLU A 2 3.93 13.34 4.20
N LYS A 3 4.75 13.29 5.26
CA LYS A 3 4.78 12.14 6.18
C LYS A 3 3.40 11.79 6.74
N THR A 4 2.60 12.80 7.06
CA THR A 4 1.25 12.64 7.60
C THR A 4 0.29 12.03 6.58
N GLU A 5 0.46 12.36 5.30
CA GLU A 5 -0.31 11.78 4.20
C GLU A 5 0.06 10.31 3.97
N VAL A 6 1.36 10.00 4.00
CA VAL A 6 1.86 8.61 3.95
C VAL A 6 1.24 7.78 5.09
N PHE A 7 1.28 8.28 6.32
CA PHE A 7 0.65 7.60 7.46
C PHE A 7 -0.84 7.35 7.26
N LYS A 8 -1.60 8.31 6.72
CA LYS A 8 -3.02 8.14 6.43
C LYS A 8 -3.26 7.01 5.43
N ILE A 9 -2.45 6.90 4.38
CA ILE A 9 -2.55 5.83 3.40
C ILE A 9 -2.24 4.46 4.03
N LEU A 10 -1.14 4.35 4.77
CA LEU A 10 -0.77 3.08 5.42
C LEU A 10 -1.85 2.61 6.39
N MET A 11 -2.38 3.50 7.23
CA MET A 11 -3.48 3.16 8.15
C MET A 11 -4.76 2.76 7.40
N LEU A 12 -5.10 3.45 6.32
CA LEU A 12 -6.27 3.09 5.51
C LEU A 12 -6.16 1.67 4.95
N ILE A 13 -4.97 1.29 4.49
CA ILE A 13 -4.73 -0.04 3.95
C ILE A 13 -4.81 -1.08 5.07
N GLU A 14 -4.06 -0.95 6.17
CA GLU A 14 -4.08 -1.95 7.26
C GLU A 14 -5.47 -2.11 7.91
N SER A 15 -6.23 -1.02 8.04
CA SER A 15 -7.59 -1.08 8.56
C SER A 15 -8.57 -1.79 7.61
N SER A 16 -8.31 -1.74 6.31
CA SER A 16 -9.09 -2.46 5.29
C SER A 16 -8.69 -3.94 5.18
N TYR A 17 -7.45 -4.27 5.52
CA TYR A 17 -6.89 -5.63 5.47
C TYR A 17 -6.34 -6.04 6.84
N PRO A 18 -7.21 -6.33 7.83
CA PRO A 18 -6.79 -6.47 9.22
C PRO A 18 -5.81 -7.62 9.49
N LEU A 19 -5.76 -8.61 8.60
CA LEU A 19 -4.84 -9.75 8.67
C LEU A 19 -3.43 -9.47 8.12
N CYS A 20 -3.23 -8.31 7.50
CA CYS A 20 -1.95 -7.91 6.92
C CYS A 20 -1.33 -6.78 7.76
N ARG A 21 -0.02 -6.82 7.93
CA ARG A 21 0.78 -5.72 8.49
C ARG A 21 1.90 -5.37 7.54
N PHE A 22 2.22 -4.10 7.40
CA PHE A 22 3.36 -3.70 6.60
C PHE A 22 4.67 -4.22 7.23
N ARG A 23 5.59 -4.68 6.40
CA ARG A 23 6.98 -4.87 6.83
C ARG A 23 7.63 -3.52 7.14
N ASN A 24 8.59 -3.50 8.06
CA ASN A 24 9.30 -2.28 8.43
C ASN A 24 10.01 -1.66 7.22
N GLU A 25 10.63 -2.49 6.38
CA GLU A 25 11.32 -2.08 5.16
C GLU A 25 10.35 -1.43 4.16
N THR A 26 9.13 -1.94 4.08
CA THR A 26 8.07 -1.36 3.25
C THR A 26 7.63 -0.01 3.78
N VAL A 27 7.43 0.13 5.10
CA VAL A 27 7.12 1.43 5.72
C VAL A 27 8.23 2.45 5.43
N GLU A 28 9.49 2.06 5.55
CA GLU A 28 10.63 2.92 5.19
C GLU A 28 10.63 3.31 3.71
N GLN A 29 10.33 2.35 2.82
CA GLN A 29 10.19 2.61 1.39
C GLN A 29 9.10 3.66 1.12
N TRP A 30 7.95 3.56 1.78
CA TRP A 30 6.86 4.52 1.66
C TRP A 30 7.29 5.94 2.08
N PHE A 31 8.05 6.09 3.17
CA PHE A 31 8.57 7.40 3.56
C PHE A 31 9.67 7.93 2.64
N ARG A 32 10.47 7.05 2.04
CA ARG A 32 11.55 7.44 1.13
C ARG A 32 11.03 7.85 -0.24
N GLN A 33 10.13 7.05 -0.82
CA GLN A 33 9.66 7.22 -2.19
C GLN A 33 8.33 7.97 -2.28
N GLY A 34 7.50 7.95 -1.22
CA GLY A 34 6.19 8.61 -1.20
C GLY A 34 6.25 10.13 -1.37
N ASN A 35 7.40 10.76 -1.08
CA ASN A 35 7.60 12.19 -1.35
C ASN A 35 7.44 12.54 -2.83
N ALA A 36 7.79 11.62 -3.74
CA ALA A 36 7.67 11.82 -5.18
C ALA A 36 6.25 11.58 -5.74
N LEU A 37 5.33 11.09 -4.91
CA LEU A 37 3.95 10.78 -5.30
C LEU A 37 2.97 11.90 -4.93
N ILE A 38 1.87 11.98 -5.67
CA ILE A 38 0.75 12.90 -5.41
C ILE A 38 -0.27 12.18 -4.54
N TYR A 39 -0.65 12.78 -3.41
CA TYR A 39 -1.52 12.15 -2.42
C TYR A 39 -2.89 11.75 -2.98
N GLU A 40 -3.51 12.65 -3.74
CA GLU A 40 -4.85 12.44 -4.31
C GLU A 40 -4.88 11.26 -5.28
N ASP A 41 -3.85 11.13 -6.12
CA ASP A 41 -3.71 10.01 -7.06
C ASP A 41 -3.51 8.69 -6.32
N VAL A 42 -2.62 8.66 -5.33
CA VAL A 42 -2.37 7.47 -4.51
C VAL A 42 -3.64 7.05 -3.78
N LEU A 43 -4.34 7.99 -3.16
CA LEU A 43 -5.61 7.73 -2.48
C LEU A 43 -6.66 7.18 -3.43
N HIS A 44 -6.77 7.75 -4.64
CA HIS A 44 -7.69 7.26 -5.66
C HIS A 44 -7.40 5.81 -6.04
N HIS A 45 -6.13 5.47 -6.32
CA HIS A 45 -5.71 4.11 -6.66
C HIS A 45 -5.95 3.13 -5.52
N VAL A 46 -5.57 3.49 -4.29
CA VAL A 46 -5.77 2.67 -3.09
C VAL A 46 -7.26 2.39 -2.87
N CYS A 47 -8.11 3.42 -2.89
CA CYS A 47 -9.55 3.27 -2.74
C CYS A 47 -10.17 2.42 -3.86
N ARG A 48 -9.69 2.53 -5.09
CA ARG A 48 -10.14 1.69 -6.21
C ARG A 48 -9.71 0.23 -6.01
N HIS A 49 -8.48 0.00 -5.56
CA HIS A 49 -7.95 -1.34 -5.29
C HIS A 49 -8.76 -2.02 -4.17
N ILE A 50 -8.95 -1.34 -3.03
CA ILE A 50 -9.71 -1.83 -1.88
C ILE A 50 -11.12 -2.30 -2.25
N ARG A 51 -11.81 -1.54 -3.12
CA ARG A 51 -13.17 -1.89 -3.55
C ARG A 51 -13.25 -3.10 -4.49
N SER A 52 -12.15 -3.48 -5.13
CA SER A 52 -12.15 -4.46 -6.23
C SER A 52 -11.32 -5.71 -5.96
N ARG A 53 -10.43 -5.69 -4.96
CA ARG A 53 -9.46 -6.76 -4.70
C ARG A 53 -9.54 -7.25 -3.26
N PRO A 54 -9.54 -8.58 -3.02
CA PRO A 54 -9.58 -9.16 -1.68
C PRO A 54 -8.21 -9.17 -0.98
N TYR A 55 -7.16 -8.64 -1.60
CA TYR A 55 -5.79 -8.59 -1.10
C TYR A 55 -5.31 -7.12 -1.06
N PRO A 56 -4.32 -6.78 -0.23
CA PRO A 56 -3.84 -5.41 -0.10
C PRO A 56 -3.10 -4.94 -1.37
N PRO A 57 -3.14 -3.63 -1.69
CA PRO A 57 -2.35 -3.09 -2.78
C PRO A 57 -0.86 -3.15 -2.46
N SER A 58 -0.04 -3.43 -3.46
CA SER A 58 1.40 -3.14 -3.38
C SER A 58 1.67 -1.64 -3.43
N PHE A 59 2.89 -1.21 -3.09
CA PHE A 59 3.36 0.16 -3.32
C PHE A 59 3.19 0.55 -4.79
N ARG A 60 3.42 -0.38 -5.71
CA ARG A 60 3.29 -0.15 -7.16
C ARG A 60 1.85 0.09 -7.58
N ASP A 61 0.93 -0.72 -7.05
CA ASP A 61 -0.51 -0.56 -7.29
C ASP A 61 -0.99 0.80 -6.77
N ALA A 62 -0.54 1.17 -5.56
CA ALA A 62 -0.91 2.44 -4.94
C ALA A 62 -0.33 3.65 -5.69
N ALA A 63 0.90 3.54 -6.21
CA ALA A 63 1.54 4.58 -7.02
C ALA A 63 0.97 4.69 -8.45
N GLY A 64 0.04 3.80 -8.85
CA GLY A 64 -0.55 3.82 -10.18
C GLY A 64 0.36 3.30 -11.28
N PHE A 65 1.45 2.60 -10.93
CA PHE A 65 2.27 1.92 -11.94
C PHE A 65 1.43 0.79 -12.53
N ALA A 66 1.19 0.85 -13.85
CA ALA A 66 0.43 -0.16 -14.55
C ALA A 66 1.07 -1.54 -14.37
N ALA A 67 0.47 -2.38 -13.51
CA ALA A 67 0.78 -3.79 -13.47
C ALA A 67 -0.02 -4.47 -14.59
N GLU A 68 0.65 -4.86 -15.67
CA GLU A 68 0.12 -5.84 -16.62
C GLU A 68 0.03 -7.19 -15.91
N GLY A 69 -1.01 -7.41 -15.10
CA GLY A 69 -1.28 -8.69 -14.43
C GLY A 69 -1.49 -8.61 -12.92
N LYS A 70 -1.84 -9.77 -12.34
CA LYS A 70 -1.92 -9.97 -10.89
C LYS A 70 -0.50 -9.94 -10.33
N SER A 71 -0.02 -8.75 -10.00
CA SER A 71 1.23 -8.62 -9.25
C SER A 71 1.05 -9.25 -7.86
N ALA A 72 1.92 -10.21 -7.57
CA ALA A 72 2.09 -10.84 -6.28
C ALA A 72 3.00 -10.00 -5.35
N ASP A 73 3.43 -8.81 -5.78
CA ASP A 73 4.44 -8.00 -5.08
C ASP A 73 3.98 -7.61 -3.67
N TRP A 74 2.67 -7.54 -3.43
CA TRP A 74 2.13 -7.32 -2.10
C TRP A 74 2.53 -8.42 -1.10
N MET A 75 2.80 -9.67 -1.53
CA MET A 75 3.22 -10.70 -0.57
C MET A 75 4.61 -10.43 0.04
N GLU A 76 5.46 -9.71 -0.69
CA GLU A 76 6.78 -9.30 -0.20
C GLU A 76 6.70 -8.05 0.70
N GLU A 77 5.63 -7.27 0.60
CA GLU A 77 5.46 -6.00 1.30
C GLU A 77 4.76 -6.12 2.67
N TYR A 78 4.06 -7.23 2.89
CA TYR A 78 3.26 -7.44 4.09
C TYR A 78 3.67 -8.73 4.83
N ILE A 79 3.41 -8.74 6.13
CA ILE A 79 3.47 -9.92 7.00
C ILE A 79 2.02 -10.31 7.30
N LEU A 80 1.70 -11.60 7.19
CA LEU A 80 0.40 -12.09 7.61
C LEU A 80 0.37 -12.22 9.13
N HIS A 81 -0.76 -11.92 9.76
CA HIS A 81 -0.90 -11.95 11.22
C HIS A 81 -0.49 -13.29 11.86
N ASN A 82 -0.58 -14.39 11.12
CA ASN A 82 -0.19 -15.72 11.57
C ASN A 82 1.33 -15.97 11.56
N GLU A 83 2.12 -15.01 11.06
CA GLU A 83 3.58 -15.06 10.94
C GLU A 83 4.28 -14.07 11.91
N ILE A 84 3.51 -13.43 12.79
CA ILE A 84 3.97 -12.44 13.80
C ILE A 84 4.03 -13.09 15.19
#